data_AF-A0A1V3U4V4-F1
#
_entry.id   AF-A0A1V3U4V4-F1
#
_cell.length_a   1.000
_cell.length_b   1.000
_cell.length_c   1.000
_cell.angle_alpha   90.00
_cell.angle_beta   90.00
_cell.angle_gamma   90.00
#
_symmetry.space_group_name_H-M   'P 1'
#
loop_
_entity.id
_entity.type
_entity.pdbx_description
1 polymer ?
#
loop_
_entity_poly.entity_id
_entity_poly.type
_entity_poly.pdbx_seq_one_letter_code
_entity_poly.pdbx_strand_id
1 'polypeptide(L)'
;MNENLKIISKISRISLWAWTKVLLLGSIFVLADLIIGFYLIASNPQSGMAAGHVNGPAAILVFFMVIINYFATNFFPSLLILAGFLNIPLFIVLANKQAISSFMYSAYTYKLTDFIEPKVQKLISKILAKQPNFTKQIPNWKIFRVKLIQENKNDSTSSWFYKKITGYCLKKIRMDDVNFSDPNLNYAEIITTKLKQFIQETLEPSMLLVWIACGVNILLIILAIFL
;
A
#
# COMPACT_ATOMS: atom_id res chain seq x y z
N MET A 1 -28.66 -14.89 -0.18
CA MET A 1 -27.55 -13.90 -0.12
C MET A 1 -27.47 -13.24 -1.48
N ASN A 2 -27.66 -11.91 -1.58
CA ASN A 2 -27.66 -11.18 -2.87
C ASN A 2 -26.40 -11.52 -3.68
N GLU A 3 -26.53 -11.75 -4.99
CA GLU A 3 -25.42 -12.11 -5.88
C GLU A 3 -24.23 -11.14 -5.76
N ASN A 4 -24.53 -9.87 -5.53
CA ASN A 4 -23.55 -8.79 -5.32
C ASN A 4 -22.62 -9.07 -4.14
N LEU A 5 -23.15 -9.59 -3.03
CA LEU A 5 -22.36 -9.93 -1.85
C LEU A 5 -21.42 -11.11 -2.14
N LYS A 6 -21.85 -12.06 -2.98
CA LYS A 6 -21.04 -13.22 -3.38
C LYS A 6 -19.86 -12.78 -4.27
N ILE A 7 -20.10 -11.88 -5.22
CA ILE A 7 -19.04 -11.34 -6.11
C ILE A 7 -18.05 -10.51 -5.30
N ILE A 8 -18.52 -9.60 -4.44
CA ILE A 8 -17.67 -8.77 -3.58
C ILE A 8 -16.84 -9.65 -2.63
N SER A 9 -17.44 -10.67 -2.02
CA SER A 9 -16.73 -11.64 -1.16
C SER A 9 -15.62 -12.37 -1.93
N LYS A 10 -15.89 -12.80 -3.17
CA LYS A 10 -14.91 -13.49 -4.01
C LYS A 10 -13.72 -12.60 -4.34
N ILE A 11 -13.96 -11.38 -4.80
CA ILE A 11 -12.91 -10.39 -5.11
C ILE A 11 -12.10 -10.06 -3.86
N SER A 12 -12.78 -9.83 -2.73
CA SER A 12 -12.13 -9.51 -1.45
C SER A 12 -11.21 -10.64 -1.01
N ARG A 13 -11.61 -11.91 -1.22
CA ARG A 13 -10.79 -13.08 -0.92
C ARG A 13 -9.54 -13.17 -1.80
N ILE A 14 -9.67 -12.90 -3.10
CA ILE A 14 -8.52 -12.89 -4.02
C ILE A 14 -7.53 -11.78 -3.62
N SER A 15 -8.04 -10.58 -3.33
CA SER A 15 -7.23 -9.46 -2.86
C SER A 15 -6.54 -9.77 -1.53
N LEU A 16 -7.27 -10.35 -0.56
CA LEU A 16 -6.72 -10.75 0.72
C LEU A 16 -5.68 -11.85 0.57
N TRP A 17 -5.89 -12.82 -0.32
CA TRP A 17 -4.91 -13.85 -0.62
C TRP A 17 -3.63 -13.26 -1.23
N ALA A 18 -3.75 -12.28 -2.13
CA ALA A 18 -2.60 -11.58 -2.68
C ALA A 18 -1.85 -10.78 -1.61
N TRP A 19 -2.57 -10.13 -0.69
CA TRP A 19 -1.98 -9.45 0.46
C TRP A 19 -1.20 -10.42 1.37
N THR A 20 -1.83 -11.52 1.75
CA THR A 20 -1.26 -12.54 2.64
C THR A 20 -0.01 -13.17 2.03
N LYS A 21 -0.02 -13.47 0.72
CA LYS A 21 1.17 -14.01 0.03
C LYS A 21 2.38 -13.10 0.15
N VAL A 22 2.21 -11.80 -0.09
CA VAL A 22 3.32 -10.85 -0.03
C VAL A 22 3.82 -10.67 1.41
N LEU A 23 2.91 -10.65 2.38
CA LEU A 23 3.32 -10.59 3.79
C LEU A 23 4.05 -11.84 4.25
N LEU A 24 3.57 -13.04 3.91
CA LEU A 24 4.26 -14.29 4.25
C LEU A 24 5.67 -14.31 3.66
N LEU A 25 5.82 -13.91 2.39
CA LEU A 25 7.12 -13.79 1.76
C LEU A 25 8.03 -12.78 2.47
N GLY A 26 7.51 -11.60 2.78
CA GLY A 26 8.23 -10.57 3.52
C GLY A 26 8.66 -11.01 4.92
N SER A 27 7.79 -11.71 5.65
CA SER A 27 8.07 -12.23 6.99
C SER A 27 9.22 -13.23 6.98
N ILE A 28 9.33 -14.08 5.95
CA ILE A 28 10.46 -15.00 5.80
C ILE A 28 11.77 -14.23 5.70
N PHE A 29 11.81 -13.17 4.88
CA PHE A 29 13.00 -12.33 4.75
C PHE A 29 13.33 -11.57 6.03
N VAL A 30 12.34 -10.95 6.68
CA VAL A 30 12.56 -10.26 7.96
C VAL A 30 13.16 -11.21 9.01
N LEU A 31 12.62 -12.43 9.13
CA LEU A 31 13.15 -13.42 10.07
C LEU A 31 14.56 -13.88 9.69
N ALA A 32 14.80 -14.13 8.39
CA ALA A 32 16.13 -14.52 7.91
C ALA A 32 17.17 -13.41 8.19
N ASP A 33 16.87 -12.16 7.85
CA ASP A 33 17.74 -11.01 8.07
C ASP A 33 18.10 -10.87 9.56
N LEU A 34 17.11 -10.94 10.45
CA LEU A 34 17.33 -10.83 11.89
C LEU A 34 18.13 -12.03 12.45
N ILE A 35 17.74 -13.27 12.13
CA ILE A 35 18.41 -14.47 12.66
C ILE A 35 19.86 -14.52 12.19
N ILE A 36 20.10 -14.34 10.90
CA ILE A 36 21.45 -14.39 10.31
C ILE A 36 22.29 -13.23 10.85
N GLY A 37 21.73 -12.01 10.87
CA GLY A 37 22.43 -10.82 11.36
C GLY A 37 22.86 -10.97 12.82
N PHE A 38 21.94 -11.39 13.71
CA PHE A 38 22.29 -11.62 15.11
C PHE A 38 23.29 -12.76 15.30
N TYR A 39 23.15 -13.85 14.55
CA TYR A 39 24.08 -14.98 14.62
C TYR A 39 25.50 -14.58 14.22
N LEU A 40 25.66 -13.83 13.13
CA LEU A 40 26.96 -13.37 12.64
C LEU A 40 27.63 -12.40 13.63
N ILE A 41 26.86 -11.48 14.23
CA ILE A 41 27.41 -10.59 15.26
C ILE A 41 27.81 -11.38 16.52
N ALA A 42 26.95 -12.29 17.00
CA ALA A 42 27.21 -13.06 18.21
C ALA A 42 28.38 -14.05 18.07
N SER A 43 28.61 -14.56 16.86
CA SER A 43 29.72 -15.47 16.56
C SER A 43 31.05 -14.74 16.31
N ASN A 44 31.04 -13.40 16.17
CA ASN A 44 32.27 -12.65 15.96
C ASN A 44 33.02 -12.43 17.30
N PRO A 45 34.27 -12.92 17.45
CA PRO A 45 35.05 -12.78 18.69
C PRO A 45 35.34 -11.33 19.10
N GLN A 46 35.27 -10.37 18.16
CA GLN A 46 35.50 -8.94 18.42
C GLN A 46 34.25 -8.19 18.90
N SER A 47 33.09 -8.86 19.00
CA SER A 47 31.81 -8.24 19.38
C SER A 47 31.64 -7.98 20.89
N GLY A 48 32.63 -8.36 21.70
CA GLY A 48 32.61 -8.18 23.15
C GLY A 48 32.90 -6.75 23.59
N MET A 49 31.86 -5.90 23.70
CA MET A 49 31.93 -4.72 24.56
C MET A 49 31.63 -5.14 26.00
N ALA A 50 32.57 -4.89 26.90
CA ALA A 50 32.36 -5.06 28.34
C ALA A 50 31.08 -4.31 28.75
N ALA A 51 30.13 -5.02 29.35
CA ALA A 51 28.87 -4.48 29.82
C ALA A 51 29.11 -3.50 30.99
N GLY A 52 29.51 -2.28 30.66
CA GLY A 52 29.62 -1.17 31.62
C GLY A 52 28.23 -0.73 32.02
N HIS A 53 27.92 -0.77 33.32
CA HIS A 53 26.69 -0.21 33.84
C HIS A 53 26.75 1.31 33.74
N VAL A 54 25.96 1.90 32.85
CA VAL A 54 25.88 3.36 32.68
C VAL A 54 24.43 3.80 32.88
N ASN A 55 24.19 4.62 33.91
CA ASN A 55 22.87 5.12 34.27
C ASN A 55 22.69 6.58 33.83
N GLY A 56 21.43 6.98 33.60
CA GLY A 56 21.07 8.37 33.30
C GLY A 56 21.33 8.80 31.85
N PRO A 57 21.49 10.10 31.57
CA PRO A 57 21.64 10.64 30.20
C PRO A 57 22.82 10.05 29.41
N ALA A 58 23.85 9.56 30.11
CA ALA A 58 25.00 8.89 29.52
C ALA A 58 24.65 7.54 28.87
N ALA A 59 23.55 6.89 29.28
CA ALA A 59 23.09 5.63 28.68
C ALA A 59 22.73 5.80 27.19
N ILE A 60 22.18 6.96 26.81
CA ILE A 60 21.83 7.27 25.41
C ILE A 60 23.09 7.38 24.55
N LEU A 61 24.12 8.08 25.04
CA LEU A 61 25.40 8.21 24.34
C LEU A 61 26.10 6.86 24.17
N VAL A 62 26.09 6.03 25.22
CA VAL A 62 26.66 4.68 25.17
C VAL A 62 25.90 3.80 24.18
N PHE A 63 24.56 3.90 24.14
CA PHE A 63 23.76 3.19 23.15
C PHE A 63 24.13 3.57 21.70
N PHE A 64 24.30 4.86 21.40
CA PHE A 64 24.75 5.30 20.07
C PHE A 64 26.19 4.83 19.76
N MET A 65 27.11 4.90 20.74
CA MET A 65 28.46 4.37 20.56
C MET A 65 28.45 2.86 20.28
N VAL A 66 27.60 2.10 20.96
CA VAL A 66 27.45 0.65 20.74
C VAL A 66 26.98 0.38 19.31
N ILE A 67 25.97 1.10 18.83
CA ILE A 67 25.50 0.98 17.44
C ILE A 67 26.62 1.32 16.46
N ILE A 68 27.31 2.44 16.64
CA ILE A 68 28.40 2.87 15.75
C ILE A 68 29.51 1.83 15.73
N ASN A 69 29.89 1.27 16.89
CA ASN A 69 30.92 0.24 16.97
C ASN A 69 30.50 -1.05 16.26
N TYR A 70 29.23 -1.47 16.37
CA TYR A 70 28.72 -2.61 15.61
C TYR A 70 28.75 -2.36 14.10
N PHE A 71 28.40 -1.16 13.64
CA PHE A 71 28.51 -0.82 12.21
C PHE A 71 29.98 -0.70 11.74
N ALA A 72 30.91 -0.28 12.60
CA ALA A 72 32.33 -0.18 12.25
C ALA A 72 33.01 -1.55 12.19
N THR A 73 32.64 -2.47 13.07
CA THR A 73 33.26 -3.81 13.19
C THR A 73 32.54 -4.88 12.37
N ASN A 74 31.23 -4.76 12.20
CA ASN A 74 30.35 -5.74 11.58
C ASN A 74 29.33 -5.02 10.69
N PHE A 75 29.82 -4.26 9.70
CA PHE A 75 28.98 -3.39 8.87
C PHE A 75 27.82 -4.14 8.20
N PHE A 76 28.10 -5.22 7.45
CA PHE A 76 27.07 -5.94 6.72
C PHE A 76 26.09 -6.71 7.62
N PRO A 77 26.51 -7.45 8.67
CA PRO A 77 25.57 -8.03 9.64
C PRO A 77 24.70 -6.99 10.35
N SER A 78 25.26 -5.82 10.71
CA SER A 78 24.50 -4.74 11.34
C SER A 78 23.49 -4.11 10.38
N LEU A 79 23.88 -3.94 9.11
CA LEU A 79 23.00 -3.47 8.05
C LEU A 79 21.87 -4.47 7.77
N LEU A 80 22.15 -5.77 7.87
CA LEU A 80 21.16 -6.84 7.72
C LEU A 80 20.09 -6.78 8.82
N ILE A 81 20.47 -6.58 10.08
CA ILE A 81 19.51 -6.39 11.18
C ILE A 81 18.66 -5.14 10.96
N LEU A 82 19.29 -4.03 10.57
CA LEU A 82 18.57 -2.79 10.28
C LEU A 82 17.57 -2.98 9.12
N ALA A 83 17.99 -3.67 8.06
CA ALA A 83 17.14 -4.00 6.93
C ALA A 83 15.95 -4.87 7.36
N GLY A 84 16.15 -5.85 8.24
CA GLY A 84 15.07 -6.66 8.81
C GLY A 84 13.96 -5.81 9.45
N PHE A 85 14.31 -4.78 10.22
CA PHE A 85 13.31 -3.85 10.79
C PHE A 85 12.65 -2.97 9.73
N LEU A 86 13.42 -2.43 8.77
CA LEU A 86 12.90 -1.59 7.69
C LEU A 86 12.02 -2.36 6.69
N ASN A 87 12.24 -3.67 6.56
CA ASN A 87 11.49 -4.55 5.69
C ASN A 87 10.04 -4.73 6.15
N ILE A 88 9.76 -4.64 7.46
CA ILE A 88 8.40 -4.76 8.00
C ILE A 88 7.44 -3.72 7.36
N PRO A 89 7.67 -2.39 7.49
CA PRO A 89 6.80 -1.41 6.85
C PRO A 89 6.86 -1.50 5.32
N LEU A 90 8.00 -1.84 4.73
CA LEU A 90 8.14 -1.99 3.28
C LEU A 90 7.21 -3.08 2.72
N PHE A 91 7.25 -4.29 3.27
CA PHE A 91 6.41 -5.41 2.81
C PHE A 91 4.92 -5.17 3.11
N ILE A 92 4.58 -4.43 4.17
CA ILE A 92 3.19 -3.97 4.39
C ILE A 92 2.73 -3.05 3.26
N VAL A 93 3.55 -2.10 2.83
CA VAL A 93 3.22 -1.19 1.72
C VAL A 93 3.09 -1.96 0.40
N LEU A 94 4.01 -2.89 0.12
CA LEU A 94 3.98 -3.73 -1.07
C LEU A 94 2.77 -4.67 -1.08
N ALA A 95 2.44 -5.29 0.05
CA ALA A 95 1.25 -6.13 0.20
C ALA A 95 -0.03 -5.33 -0.06
N ASN A 96 -0.13 -4.11 0.48
CA ASN A 96 -1.24 -3.21 0.20
C ASN A 96 -1.36 -2.87 -1.30
N LYS A 97 -0.23 -2.58 -1.95
CA LYS A 97 -0.20 -2.30 -3.39
C LYS A 97 -0.70 -3.52 -4.19
N GLN A 98 -0.20 -4.70 -3.88
CA GLN A 98 -0.58 -5.94 -4.56
C GLN A 98 -2.07 -6.27 -4.33
N ALA A 99 -2.55 -6.16 -3.10
CA ALA A 99 -3.95 -6.39 -2.74
C ALA A 99 -4.90 -5.50 -3.54
N ILE A 100 -4.59 -4.21 -3.65
CA ILE A 100 -5.39 -3.24 -4.41
C ILE A 100 -5.35 -3.59 -5.90
N SER A 101 -4.17 -3.90 -6.45
CA SER A 101 -4.03 -4.26 -7.86
C SER A 101 -4.83 -5.53 -8.20
N SER A 102 -4.75 -6.57 -7.37
CA SER A 102 -5.53 -7.80 -7.55
C SER A 102 -7.03 -7.59 -7.36
N PHE A 103 -7.44 -6.69 -6.45
CA PHE A 103 -8.83 -6.29 -6.32
C PHE A 103 -9.32 -5.64 -7.61
N MET A 104 -8.59 -4.68 -8.14
CA MET A 104 -8.97 -3.93 -9.34
C MET A 104 -9.09 -4.83 -10.56
N TYR A 105 -8.09 -5.70 -10.75
CA TYR A 105 -8.12 -6.74 -11.78
C TYR A 105 -9.34 -7.64 -11.64
N SER A 106 -9.57 -8.20 -10.45
CA SER A 106 -10.70 -9.12 -10.22
C SER A 106 -12.05 -8.40 -10.31
N ALA A 107 -12.13 -7.13 -9.90
CA ALA A 107 -13.30 -6.30 -10.03
C ALA A 107 -13.67 -6.07 -11.50
N TYR A 108 -12.68 -5.93 -12.38
CA TYR A 108 -12.90 -5.95 -13.82
C TYR A 108 -13.43 -7.29 -14.31
N THR A 109 -12.69 -8.36 -14.03
CA THR A 109 -12.95 -9.70 -14.56
C THR A 109 -14.33 -10.21 -14.16
N TYR A 110 -14.79 -9.88 -12.95
CA TYR A 110 -16.12 -10.26 -12.47
C TYR A 110 -17.19 -9.18 -12.71
N LYS A 111 -16.96 -8.24 -13.62
CA LYS A 111 -17.88 -7.14 -13.99
C LYS A 111 -18.40 -6.33 -12.80
N LEU A 112 -17.62 -6.24 -11.72
CA LEU A 112 -17.95 -5.39 -10.58
C LEU A 112 -18.04 -3.91 -10.99
N THR A 113 -17.41 -3.52 -12.10
CA THR A 113 -17.54 -2.20 -12.72
C THR A 113 -18.98 -1.79 -13.04
N ASP A 114 -19.85 -2.73 -13.36
CA ASP A 114 -21.29 -2.45 -13.56
C ASP A 114 -22.02 -2.18 -12.23
N PHE A 115 -21.39 -2.49 -11.10
CA PHE A 115 -21.84 -2.18 -9.74
C PHE A 115 -21.17 -0.96 -9.13
N ILE A 116 -20.10 -0.43 -9.73
CA ILE A 116 -19.44 0.80 -9.27
C ILE A 116 -20.29 2.01 -9.65
N GLU A 117 -20.94 1.97 -10.81
CA GLU A 117 -21.81 3.03 -11.33
C GLU A 117 -22.89 3.48 -10.33
N PRO A 118 -23.75 2.61 -9.76
CA PRO A 118 -24.76 3.04 -8.78
C PRO A 118 -24.14 3.60 -7.50
N LYS A 119 -22.93 3.19 -7.12
CA LYS A 119 -22.22 3.74 -5.95
C LYS A 119 -21.60 5.11 -6.22
N VAL A 120 -21.02 5.30 -7.40
CA VAL A 120 -20.52 6.60 -7.87
C VAL A 120 -21.69 7.57 -7.98
N GLN A 121 -22.82 7.16 -8.56
CA GLN A 121 -24.05 7.93 -8.58
C GLN A 121 -24.50 8.32 -7.16
N LYS A 122 -24.46 7.39 -6.19
CA LYS A 122 -24.83 7.67 -4.80
C LYS A 122 -23.87 8.64 -4.09
N LEU A 123 -22.58 8.62 -4.41
CA LEU A 123 -21.61 9.58 -3.87
C LEU A 123 -21.83 10.97 -4.48
N ILE A 124 -22.07 11.03 -5.80
CA ILE A 124 -22.36 12.28 -6.50
C ILE A 124 -23.67 12.87 -5.98
N SER A 125 -24.73 12.08 -5.85
CA SER A 125 -26.02 12.56 -5.34
C SER A 125 -25.92 13.07 -3.90
N LYS A 126 -25.11 12.44 -3.03
CA LYS A 126 -24.81 12.98 -1.69
C LYS A 126 -24.09 14.33 -1.73
N ILE A 127 -23.15 14.52 -2.65
CA ILE A 127 -22.45 15.80 -2.82
C ILE A 127 -23.42 16.88 -3.32
N LEU A 128 -24.26 16.56 -4.31
CA LEU A 128 -25.25 17.48 -4.86
C LEU A 128 -26.36 17.81 -3.86
N ALA A 129 -26.79 16.84 -3.04
CA ALA A 129 -27.76 17.08 -1.97
C ALA A 129 -27.20 18.01 -0.89
N LYS A 130 -25.91 17.91 -0.55
CA LYS A 130 -25.25 18.82 0.39
C LYS A 130 -24.92 20.19 -0.23
N GLN A 131 -24.72 20.25 -1.55
CA GLN A 131 -24.34 21.46 -2.26
C GLN A 131 -25.03 21.52 -3.65
N PRO A 132 -26.29 21.98 -3.72
CA PRO A 132 -27.07 21.98 -4.96
C PRO A 132 -26.50 22.91 -6.05
N ASN A 133 -25.69 23.91 -5.67
CA ASN A 133 -24.99 24.79 -6.61
C ASN A 133 -23.62 24.27 -7.05
N PHE A 134 -23.18 23.09 -6.59
CA PHE A 134 -21.85 22.57 -6.89
C PHE A 134 -21.67 22.23 -8.37
N THR A 135 -22.72 21.76 -9.05
CA THR A 135 -22.75 21.51 -10.51
C THR A 135 -22.64 22.77 -11.37
N LYS A 136 -23.08 23.92 -10.85
CA LYS A 136 -22.99 25.20 -11.58
C LYS A 136 -21.60 25.82 -11.52
N GLN A 137 -20.72 25.29 -10.67
CA GLN A 137 -19.39 25.83 -10.38
C GLN A 137 -18.38 24.71 -10.14
N ILE A 138 -18.35 23.62 -10.92
CA ILE A 138 -17.23 22.65 -10.83
C ILE A 138 -16.05 23.27 -11.57
N PRO A 139 -15.10 23.94 -10.90
CA PRO A 139 -14.10 24.74 -11.61
C PRO A 139 -12.98 23.83 -12.13
N ASN A 140 -12.84 22.61 -11.56
CA ASN A 140 -11.77 21.68 -11.86
C ASN A 140 -12.03 20.27 -11.27
N TRP A 141 -11.72 19.21 -12.03
CA TRP A 141 -11.67 17.81 -11.57
C TRP A 141 -10.97 17.64 -10.22
N LYS A 142 -9.86 18.36 -9.98
CA LYS A 142 -9.08 18.27 -8.74
C LYS A 142 -9.93 18.52 -7.50
N ILE A 143 -10.78 19.55 -7.52
CA ILE A 143 -11.63 19.93 -6.39
C ILE A 143 -12.73 18.89 -6.20
N PHE A 144 -13.35 18.44 -7.30
CA PHE A 144 -14.41 17.43 -7.24
C PHE A 144 -13.90 16.08 -6.74
N ARG A 145 -12.72 15.67 -7.21
CA ARG A 145 -12.02 14.46 -6.77
C ARG A 145 -11.73 14.47 -5.27
N VAL A 146 -11.28 15.59 -4.71
CA VAL A 146 -11.02 15.72 -3.27
C VAL A 146 -12.32 15.50 -2.48
N LYS A 147 -13.43 16.10 -2.91
CA LYS A 147 -14.74 15.92 -2.25
C LYS A 147 -15.26 14.48 -2.36
N LEU A 148 -15.13 13.84 -3.53
CA LEU A 148 -15.49 12.43 -3.70
C LEU A 148 -14.68 11.50 -2.78
N ILE A 149 -13.38 11.75 -2.64
CA ILE A 149 -12.51 10.98 -1.74
C ILE A 149 -12.92 11.22 -0.27
N GLN A 150 -13.24 12.45 0.12
CA GLN A 150 -13.69 12.77 1.48
C GLN A 150 -15.02 12.09 1.82
N GLU A 151 -16.02 12.17 0.93
CA GLU A 151 -17.31 11.50 1.16
C GLU A 151 -17.17 9.97 1.20
N ASN A 152 -16.32 9.39 0.35
CA ASN A 152 -16.02 7.97 0.40
C ASN A 152 -15.31 7.57 1.72
N LYS A 153 -14.44 8.42 2.29
CA LYS A 153 -13.86 8.18 3.62
C LYS A 153 -14.93 8.21 4.73
N ASN A 154 -15.87 9.15 4.63
CA ASN A 154 -16.91 9.40 5.63
C ASN A 154 -18.12 8.45 5.51
N ASP A 155 -18.20 7.63 4.46
CA ASP A 155 -19.31 6.70 4.26
C ASP A 155 -19.34 5.56 5.30
N SER A 156 -20.18 5.65 6.33
CA SER A 156 -20.30 4.61 7.38
C SER A 156 -20.81 3.26 6.86
N THR A 157 -21.38 3.21 5.65
CA THR A 157 -21.97 1.98 5.07
C THR A 157 -20.98 1.12 4.29
N SER A 158 -19.78 1.64 3.98
CA SER A 158 -18.75 0.94 3.22
C SER A 158 -17.64 0.40 4.13
N SER A 159 -17.18 -0.84 3.88
CA SER A 159 -16.04 -1.42 4.62
C SER A 159 -14.74 -0.64 4.38
N TRP A 160 -13.81 -0.68 5.34
CA TRP A 160 -12.52 0.02 5.26
C TRP A 160 -11.76 -0.28 3.95
N PHE A 161 -11.75 -1.56 3.54
CA PHE A 161 -11.14 -1.99 2.29
C PHE A 161 -11.80 -1.35 1.07
N TYR A 162 -13.14 -1.34 1.02
CA TYR A 162 -13.90 -0.73 -0.07
C TYR A 162 -13.64 0.77 -0.19
N LYS A 163 -13.55 1.48 0.93
CA LYS A 163 -13.16 2.90 0.96
C LYS A 163 -11.77 3.11 0.38
N LYS A 164 -10.80 2.27 0.77
CA LYS A 164 -9.41 2.38 0.32
C LYS A 164 -9.30 2.17 -1.20
N ILE A 165 -10.03 1.20 -1.73
CA ILE A 165 -10.08 0.90 -3.16
C ILE A 165 -10.72 2.06 -3.93
N THR A 166 -11.94 2.48 -3.56
CA THR A 166 -12.64 3.58 -4.26
C THR A 166 -11.81 4.87 -4.23
N GLY A 167 -11.18 5.19 -3.09
CA GLY A 167 -10.29 6.34 -2.98
C GLY A 167 -9.04 6.22 -3.85
N TYR A 168 -8.51 5.00 -4.05
CA TYR A 168 -7.39 4.75 -4.95
C TYR A 168 -7.80 4.94 -6.42
N CYS A 169 -8.94 4.39 -6.85
CA CYS A 169 -9.47 4.57 -8.21
C CYS A 169 -9.66 6.05 -8.53
N LEU A 170 -10.34 6.78 -7.65
CA LEU A 170 -10.60 8.22 -7.81
C LEU A 170 -9.31 9.04 -7.92
N LYS A 171 -8.26 8.67 -7.19
CA LYS A 171 -6.95 9.34 -7.30
C LYS A 171 -6.25 9.11 -8.63
N LYS A 172 -6.45 7.94 -9.24
CA LYS A 172 -5.73 7.52 -10.44
C LYS A 172 -6.41 7.90 -11.75
N ILE A 173 -7.72 8.13 -11.73
CA ILE A 173 -8.45 8.59 -12.91
C ILE A 173 -7.99 9.98 -13.33
N ARG A 174 -7.59 10.07 -14.59
CA ARG A 174 -7.30 11.33 -15.30
C ARG A 174 -8.57 11.80 -15.99
N MET A 175 -8.85 13.09 -15.90
CA MET A 175 -9.98 13.73 -16.58
C MET A 175 -9.48 14.96 -17.34
N ASP A 176 -8.29 14.82 -17.91
CA ASP A 176 -7.57 15.89 -18.60
C ASP A 176 -8.29 16.26 -19.91
N ASP A 177 -9.17 15.39 -20.41
CA ASP A 177 -9.93 15.47 -21.65
C ASP A 177 -11.44 15.75 -21.46
N VAL A 178 -11.90 15.99 -20.22
CA VAL A 178 -13.31 16.21 -19.90
C VAL A 178 -13.62 17.70 -19.77
N ASN A 179 -14.61 18.19 -20.51
CA ASN A 179 -15.09 19.56 -20.37
C ASN A 179 -16.07 19.67 -19.20
N PHE A 180 -15.56 20.06 -18.02
CA PHE A 180 -16.36 20.28 -16.81
C PHE A 180 -17.31 21.49 -16.88
N SER A 181 -17.21 22.31 -17.94
CA SER A 181 -18.08 23.47 -18.14
C SER A 181 -19.35 23.15 -18.94
N ASP A 182 -19.52 21.90 -19.40
CA ASP A 182 -20.74 21.47 -20.09
C ASP A 182 -21.92 21.30 -19.09
N PRO A 183 -23.02 22.06 -19.25
CA PRO A 183 -24.19 21.97 -18.38
C PRO A 183 -24.97 20.65 -18.48
N ASN A 184 -24.79 19.87 -19.55
CA ASN A 184 -25.45 18.57 -19.76
C ASN A 184 -24.55 17.39 -19.38
N LEU A 185 -23.40 17.64 -18.75
CA LEU A 185 -22.43 16.61 -18.44
C LEU A 185 -22.96 15.62 -17.39
N ASN A 186 -23.11 14.36 -17.78
CA ASN A 186 -23.39 13.27 -16.85
C ASN A 186 -22.11 12.83 -16.13
N TYR A 187 -21.78 13.52 -15.04
CA TYR A 187 -20.57 13.25 -14.24
C TYR A 187 -20.44 11.78 -13.80
N ALA A 188 -21.56 11.13 -13.48
CA ALA A 188 -21.53 9.74 -13.00
C ALA A 188 -21.09 8.78 -14.10
N GLU A 189 -21.61 8.97 -15.31
CA GLU A 189 -21.27 8.18 -16.48
C GLU A 189 -19.81 8.39 -16.88
N ILE A 190 -19.33 9.63 -16.94
CA ILE A 190 -17.95 9.93 -17.32
C ILE A 190 -16.95 9.37 -16.30
N ILE A 191 -17.22 9.53 -15.00
CA ILE A 191 -16.39 8.94 -13.95
C ILE A 191 -16.37 7.42 -14.08
N THR A 192 -17.52 6.80 -14.32
CA THR A 192 -17.62 5.35 -14.48
C THR A 192 -16.86 4.87 -15.72
N THR A 193 -16.99 5.55 -16.85
CA THR A 193 -16.30 5.24 -18.11
C THR A 193 -14.78 5.36 -17.95
N LYS A 194 -14.28 6.46 -17.37
CA LYS A 194 -12.85 6.62 -17.10
C LYS A 194 -12.31 5.61 -16.09
N LEU A 195 -13.13 5.22 -15.11
CA LEU A 195 -12.78 4.18 -14.15
C LEU A 195 -12.72 2.80 -14.82
N LYS A 196 -13.65 2.47 -15.72
CA LYS A 196 -13.62 1.26 -16.56
C LYS A 196 -12.37 1.24 -17.45
N GLN A 197 -12.07 2.33 -18.12
CA GLN A 197 -10.87 2.48 -18.97
C GLN A 197 -9.57 2.31 -18.16
N PHE A 198 -9.44 3.00 -17.03
CA PHE A 198 -8.28 2.87 -16.15
C PHE A 198 -8.08 1.41 -15.68
N ILE A 199 -9.18 0.74 -15.32
CA ILE A 199 -9.16 -0.66 -14.91
C ILE A 199 -8.72 -1.58 -16.06
N GLN A 200 -9.19 -1.33 -17.29
CA GLN A 200 -8.79 -2.06 -18.50
C GLN A 200 -7.31 -1.85 -18.86
N GLU A 201 -6.78 -0.66 -18.66
CA GLU A 201 -5.38 -0.37 -18.99
C GLU A 201 -4.39 -0.88 -17.93
N THR A 202 -4.83 -1.13 -16.70
CA THR A 202 -3.96 -1.52 -15.56
C THR A 202 -3.84 -3.05 -15.39
N LEU A 203 -4.05 -3.83 -16.44
CA LEU A 203 -4.59 -5.20 -16.33
C LEU A 203 -3.70 -6.34 -15.80
N GLU A 204 -2.51 -6.14 -15.22
CA GLU A 204 -1.89 -7.24 -14.45
C GLU A 204 -1.27 -6.81 -13.12
N PRO A 205 -1.63 -7.47 -12.00
CA PRO A 205 -1.00 -7.23 -10.72
C PRO A 205 0.45 -7.73 -10.72
N SER A 206 1.38 -6.82 -11.02
CA SER A 206 2.82 -7.11 -11.08
C SER A 206 3.47 -7.24 -9.71
N MET A 207 4.13 -8.38 -9.48
CA MET A 207 4.98 -8.63 -8.30
C MET A 207 6.41 -8.09 -8.44
N LEU A 208 6.73 -7.35 -9.51
CA LEU A 208 8.10 -6.93 -9.81
C LEU A 208 8.78 -6.21 -8.63
N LEU A 209 8.09 -5.26 -7.98
CA LEU A 209 8.68 -4.56 -6.82
C LEU A 209 8.91 -5.47 -5.61
N VAL A 210 8.07 -6.50 -5.44
CA VAL A 210 8.25 -7.52 -4.39
C VAL A 210 9.50 -8.32 -4.69
N TRP A 211 9.68 -8.76 -5.94
CA TRP A 211 10.87 -9.51 -6.35
C TRP A 211 12.16 -8.68 -6.26
N ILE A 212 12.12 -7.40 -6.59
CA ILE A 212 13.27 -6.50 -6.38
C ILE A 212 13.63 -6.43 -4.90
N ALA A 213 12.65 -6.22 -4.01
CA ALA A 213 12.91 -6.18 -2.57
C ALA A 213 13.52 -7.50 -2.06
N CYS A 214 13.00 -8.65 -2.51
CA CYS A 214 13.58 -9.95 -2.21
C CYS A 214 15.01 -10.08 -2.74
N GLY A 215 15.29 -9.66 -3.97
CA GLY A 215 16.63 -9.71 -4.57
C GLY A 215 17.65 -8.86 -3.80
N VAL A 216 17.25 -7.67 -3.34
CA VAL A 216 18.08 -6.82 -2.48
C VAL A 216 18.38 -7.50 -1.14
N ASN A 217 17.40 -8.14 -0.51
CA ASN A 217 17.63 -8.88 0.74
C ASN A 217 18.56 -10.07 0.54
N ILE A 218 18.40 -10.85 -0.52
CA ILE A 218 19.31 -11.96 -0.84
C ILE A 218 20.73 -11.44 -1.03
N LEU A 219 20.91 -10.34 -1.77
CA LEU A 219 22.21 -9.72 -1.95
C LEU A 219 22.80 -9.28 -0.60
N LEU A 220 22.00 -8.67 0.27
CA LEU A 220 22.43 -8.24 1.60
C LEU A 220 22.87 -9.42 2.48
N ILE A 221 22.14 -10.52 2.45
CA ILE A 221 22.50 -11.77 3.16
C ILE A 221 23.83 -12.30 2.65
N ILE A 222 24.02 -12.37 1.32
CA ILE A 222 25.27 -12.82 0.71
C ILE A 222 26.41 -11.92 1.16
N LEU A 223 26.25 -10.60 1.07
CA LEU A 223 27.28 -9.66 1.51
C LEU A 223 27.61 -9.84 3.00
N ALA A 224 26.61 -10.04 3.87
CA ALA A 224 26.84 -10.25 5.30
C ALA A 224 27.58 -11.57 5.63
N ILE A 225 27.39 -12.62 4.83
CA ILE A 225 28.06 -13.91 5.05
C ILE A 225 29.51 -13.90 4.55
N PHE A 226 29.78 -13.19 3.44
CA PHE A 226 31.07 -13.26 2.76
C PHE A 226 32.00 -12.06 3.01
N LEU A 227 31.49 -10.94 3.55
CA LEU A 227 32.25 -9.71 3.85
C LEU A 227 32.08 -9.32 5.32
#